data_AF-A0A498E4S2-F1
#
_entry.id   AF-A0A498E4S2-F1
#
_cell.length_a   1.000
_cell.length_b   1.000
_cell.length_c   1.000
_cell.angle_alpha   90.00
_cell.angle_beta   90.00
_cell.angle_gamma   90.00
#
_symmetry.space_group_name_H-M   'P 1'
#
loop_
_entity.id
_entity.type
_entity.pdbx_description
1 polymer ?
#
loop_
_entity_poly.entity_id
_entity_poly.type
_entity_poly.pdbx_seq_one_letter_code
_entity_poly.pdbx_strand_id
1 'polypeptide(L)'
;MEAVLEDDDLIADVALISKLDALLDSISTVRVSGEIEVSNEGERVKGAKSSLAVRLGFRAPEVDLSAEDSDETRKMTTETRRGTESISLNFSDIARSLRSLFDSLKSRRVWLLLDEWSSAPGEIQPYLGEFLVRCLLPLQGLTVKIAAIEQQTNFRTALPSSQLIGLELGADIAANVSLDEFMVFEENKERSREFFKSLFFNHLTLGGAPNSPVASISSPQGIVRQGFTDTRAFDELVRAAEGVPRDALNIAAKAAVRAATEKISVHDVRAAGRGWFQSDKEAALRSSEEASRLLNWIIDKVIRERRARGFLVNQRDANNALLLALFDARVLHVVRRGYSAQDEPGERYDVYVIDYGAYVDLMQTRYAPQGVLPIGPEDEEPEYVEVPTQDLRAIRRAVLDIESFIATLPGTRAGS
;
A
#
# COMPACT_ATOMS: atom_id res chain seq x y z
N MET A 1 -21.85 2.71 -3.90
CA MET A 1 -22.42 3.79 -3.07
C MET A 1 -23.86 4.10 -3.47
N GLU A 2 -24.21 4.06 -4.77
CA GLU A 2 -25.61 4.15 -5.27
C GLU A 2 -26.58 3.16 -4.61
N ALA A 3 -26.23 1.87 -4.50
CA ALA A 3 -27.13 0.84 -3.96
C ALA A 3 -27.56 1.02 -2.49
N VAL A 4 -26.88 1.89 -1.71
CA VAL A 4 -27.25 2.21 -0.31
C VAL A 4 -28.11 3.47 -0.23
N LEU A 5 -27.98 4.36 -1.21
CA LEU A 5 -28.76 5.61 -1.31
C LEU A 5 -30.11 5.41 -2.01
N GLU A 6 -30.37 4.22 -2.55
CA GLU A 6 -31.64 3.84 -3.21
C GLU A 6 -32.43 2.78 -2.41
N ASP A 7 -31.93 2.36 -1.24
CA ASP A 7 -32.66 1.46 -0.35
C ASP A 7 -33.67 2.27 0.47
N ASP A 8 -34.88 2.42 -0.08
CA ASP A 8 -35.98 3.18 0.51
C ASP A 8 -36.29 2.74 1.96
N ASP A 9 -36.04 1.47 2.31
CA ASP A 9 -36.25 0.97 3.67
C ASP A 9 -35.19 1.48 4.65
N LEU A 10 -33.95 1.70 4.21
CA LEU A 10 -32.88 2.29 5.03
C LEU A 10 -33.06 3.82 5.18
N ILE A 11 -33.52 4.49 4.12
CA ILE A 11 -33.74 5.95 4.14
C ILE A 11 -34.97 6.31 4.98
N ALA A 12 -36.00 5.45 5.01
CA ALA A 12 -37.18 5.66 5.85
C ALA A 12 -36.95 5.29 7.33
N ASP A 13 -35.83 4.63 7.68
CA ASP A 13 -35.52 4.24 9.06
C ASP A 13 -34.99 5.45 9.86
N VAL A 14 -35.92 6.15 10.50
CA VAL A 14 -35.65 7.30 11.38
C VAL A 14 -34.68 6.93 12.52
N ALA A 15 -34.71 5.68 13.00
CA ALA A 15 -33.80 5.25 14.05
C ALA A 15 -32.37 5.14 13.52
N LEU A 16 -32.18 4.60 12.31
CA LEU A 16 -30.88 4.54 11.64
C LEU A 16 -30.29 5.94 11.42
N ILE A 17 -31.08 6.88 10.89
CA ILE A 17 -30.65 8.27 10.65
C ILE A 17 -30.20 8.92 11.98
N SER A 18 -30.98 8.79 13.05
CA SER A 18 -30.59 9.32 14.35
C SER A 18 -29.28 8.72 14.89
N LYS A 19 -28.97 7.45 14.57
CA LYS A 19 -27.68 6.83 14.94
C LYS A 19 -26.52 7.32 14.07
N LEU A 20 -26.78 7.64 12.80
CA LEU A 20 -25.79 8.26 11.92
C LEU A 20 -25.46 9.69 12.39
N ASP A 21 -26.46 10.48 12.78
CA ASP A 21 -26.25 11.82 13.34
C ASP A 21 -25.43 11.76 14.64
N ALA A 22 -25.77 10.85 15.55
CA ALA A 22 -25.01 10.64 16.78
C ALA A 22 -23.57 10.17 16.54
N LEU A 23 -23.31 9.45 15.45
CA LEU A 23 -21.96 9.13 15.02
C LEU A 23 -21.24 10.38 14.51
N LEU A 24 -21.90 11.18 13.67
CA LEU A 24 -21.35 12.42 13.11
C LEU A 24 -20.98 13.43 14.21
N ASP A 25 -21.81 13.56 15.24
CA ASP A 25 -21.50 14.38 16.42
C ASP A 25 -20.26 13.87 17.17
N SER A 26 -20.14 12.55 17.32
CA SER A 26 -19.01 11.94 18.04
C SER A 26 -17.67 12.08 17.31
N ILE A 27 -17.67 12.11 15.98
CA ILE A 27 -16.45 12.28 15.17
C ILE A 27 -16.09 13.75 14.94
N SER A 28 -17.03 14.67 15.12
CA SER A 28 -16.83 16.12 14.94
C SER A 28 -16.50 16.86 16.24
N THR A 29 -16.35 16.14 17.36
CA THR A 29 -16.10 16.76 18.67
C THR A 29 -14.73 17.46 18.70
N VAL A 30 -14.74 18.80 18.70
CA VAL A 30 -13.55 19.66 18.84
C VAL A 30 -13.24 19.86 20.33
N ARG A 31 -11.97 19.71 20.74
CA ARG A 31 -11.50 20.16 22.06
C ARG A 31 -10.55 21.33 21.93
N VAL A 32 -10.89 22.45 22.57
CA VAL A 32 -9.95 23.57 22.75
C VAL A 32 -8.90 23.14 23.77
N SER A 33 -7.63 23.05 23.37
CA SER A 33 -6.51 22.87 24.29
C SER A 33 -5.86 24.24 24.55
N GLY A 34 -5.85 24.68 25.81
CA GLY A 34 -5.28 25.97 26.21
C GLY A 34 -5.41 26.24 27.71
N GLU A 35 -4.65 27.22 28.21
CA GLU A 35 -4.76 27.70 29.59
C GLU A 35 -6.16 28.27 29.85
N ILE A 36 -6.82 27.74 30.87
CA ILE A 36 -8.13 28.23 31.30
C ILE A 36 -7.89 29.39 32.27
N GLU A 37 -7.97 30.63 31.79
CA GLU A 37 -8.07 31.81 32.67
C GLU A 37 -9.50 31.93 33.20
N VAL A 38 -9.70 31.58 34.47
CA VAL A 38 -10.96 31.84 35.18
C VAL A 38 -10.84 33.21 35.86
N SER A 39 -11.37 34.26 35.23
CA SER A 39 -11.46 35.58 35.86
C SER A 39 -12.68 35.64 36.79
N ASN A 40 -12.44 35.74 38.09
CA ASN A 40 -13.48 36.05 39.07
C ASN A 40 -13.50 37.57 39.33
N GLU A 41 -14.36 38.31 38.64
CA GLU A 41 -14.73 39.66 39.07
C GLU A 41 -15.85 39.55 40.12
N GLY A 42 -15.49 39.79 41.38
CA GLY A 42 -16.43 39.85 42.49
C GLY A 42 -16.15 41.09 43.33
N GLU A 43 -17.07 42.04 43.30
CA GLU A 43 -17.06 43.20 44.19
C GLU A 43 -17.22 42.73 45.65
N ARG A 44 -16.29 43.17 46.50
CA ARG A 44 -16.14 42.72 47.88
C ARG A 44 -17.15 43.44 48.79
N VAL A 45 -18.17 42.74 49.26
CA VAL A 45 -18.90 43.13 50.49
C VAL A 45 -18.81 42.01 51.52
N LYS A 46 -18.28 42.36 52.71
CA LYS A 46 -18.07 41.46 53.84
C LYS A 46 -19.40 40.97 54.41
N GLY A 47 -19.58 39.66 54.45
CA GLY A 47 -20.60 38.99 55.25
C GLY A 47 -20.18 37.55 55.50
N ALA A 48 -19.70 37.26 56.70
CA ALA A 48 -19.30 35.91 57.10
C ALA A 48 -20.53 35.03 57.28
N LYS A 49 -20.56 33.86 56.61
CA LYS A 49 -21.18 32.63 57.12
C LYS A 49 -20.70 31.41 56.32
N SER A 50 -20.37 30.38 57.09
CA SER A 50 -19.89 29.06 56.69
C SER A 50 -20.96 28.27 55.93
N SER A 51 -20.59 27.65 54.81
CA SER A 51 -21.08 26.32 54.45
C SER A 51 -20.20 25.61 53.40
N LEU A 52 -20.02 24.34 53.69
CA LEU A 52 -19.37 23.26 52.93
C LEU A 52 -20.06 23.06 51.56
N ALA A 53 -19.32 23.08 50.46
CA ALA A 53 -19.85 22.80 49.12
C ALA A 53 -19.31 21.48 48.56
N VAL A 54 -20.20 20.49 48.59
CA VAL A 54 -20.13 19.18 47.93
C VAL A 54 -20.09 19.37 46.42
N ARG A 55 -19.18 18.64 45.75
CA ARG A 55 -19.16 18.49 44.28
C ARG A 55 -20.18 17.44 43.87
N LEU A 56 -21.21 17.81 43.12
CA LEU A 56 -22.09 16.90 42.39
C LEU A 56 -22.40 17.51 41.01
N GLY A 57 -22.11 16.73 39.96
CA GLY A 57 -22.29 17.11 38.57
C GLY A 57 -23.75 17.28 38.19
N PHE A 58 -24.03 18.21 37.28
CA PHE A 58 -25.37 18.48 36.78
C PHE A 58 -25.64 17.77 35.45
N ARG A 59 -26.56 16.81 35.50
CA ARG A 59 -27.52 16.56 34.42
C ARG A 59 -28.59 17.66 34.51
N ALA A 60 -28.99 18.21 33.37
CA ALA A 60 -30.15 19.08 33.25
C ALA A 60 -31.44 18.37 33.71
N PRO A 61 -32.43 19.15 34.16
CA PRO A 61 -33.69 19.10 33.42
C PRO A 61 -34.28 20.48 33.13
N GLU A 62 -35.01 20.48 32.04
CA GLU A 62 -35.85 21.51 31.44
C GLU A 62 -37.17 21.67 32.24
N VAL A 63 -37.75 22.88 32.25
CA VAL A 63 -39.18 23.22 32.12
C VAL A 63 -39.54 24.54 32.83
N ASP A 64 -40.45 25.24 32.16
CA ASP A 64 -40.85 26.64 32.16
C ASP A 64 -41.77 27.11 33.33
N LEU A 65 -41.71 28.43 33.57
CA LEU A 65 -42.69 29.36 34.18
C LEU A 65 -43.10 29.25 35.66
N SER A 66 -42.62 30.22 36.46
CA SER A 66 -43.48 31.06 37.31
C SER A 66 -42.80 32.41 37.59
N ALA A 67 -43.49 33.50 37.28
CA ALA A 67 -43.06 34.85 37.63
C ALA A 67 -43.33 35.10 39.12
N GLU A 68 -42.27 35.30 39.90
CA GLU A 68 -42.31 36.03 41.16
C GLU A 68 -41.05 36.90 41.26
N ASP A 69 -41.30 38.19 41.44
CA ASP A 69 -40.34 39.27 41.58
C ASP A 69 -39.43 39.00 42.79
N SER A 70 -38.18 38.63 42.50
CA SER A 70 -37.12 38.60 43.50
C SER A 70 -35.82 39.05 42.84
N ASP A 71 -35.27 40.11 43.41
CA ASP A 71 -34.05 40.79 42.97
C ASP A 71 -32.84 39.88 43.27
N GLU A 72 -32.62 38.86 42.42
CA GLU A 72 -31.50 37.94 42.53
C GLU A 72 -30.32 38.46 41.70
N THR A 73 -29.31 38.98 42.39
CA THR A 73 -28.06 39.46 41.79
C THR A 73 -27.35 38.31 41.08
N ARG A 74 -27.50 38.24 39.76
CA ARG A 74 -26.82 37.29 38.86
C ARG A 74 -25.30 37.44 39.01
N LYS A 75 -24.64 36.49 39.66
CA LYS A 75 -23.18 36.31 39.54
C LYS A 75 -22.87 35.84 38.12
N MET A 76 -22.51 36.79 37.26
CA MET A 76 -22.02 36.49 35.92
C MET A 76 -20.60 35.93 36.04
N THR A 77 -20.45 34.62 35.97
CA THR A 77 -19.14 33.97 35.87
C THR A 77 -18.81 33.90 34.38
N THR A 78 -18.02 34.85 33.89
CA THR A 78 -17.57 34.86 32.48
C THR A 78 -16.35 33.94 32.37
N GLU A 79 -16.55 32.70 31.93
CA GLU A 79 -15.46 31.78 31.60
C GLU A 79 -14.94 32.12 30.20
N THR A 80 -13.80 32.80 30.10
CA THR A 80 -13.17 33.13 28.82
C THR A 80 -12.13 32.06 28.50
N ARG A 81 -12.44 31.16 27.57
CA ARG A 81 -11.50 30.12 27.13
C ARG A 81 -10.61 30.67 26.02
N ARG A 82 -9.29 30.67 26.23
CA ARG A 82 -8.28 30.96 25.19
C ARG A 82 -7.42 29.72 24.99
N GLY A 83 -7.36 29.22 23.76
CA GLY A 83 -6.58 28.04 23.44
C GLY A 83 -6.54 27.77 21.93
N THR A 84 -5.67 26.86 21.52
CA THR A 84 -5.63 26.35 20.16
C THR A 84 -6.69 25.26 20.03
N GLU A 85 -7.59 25.39 19.06
CA GLU A 85 -8.56 24.34 18.78
C GLU A 85 -7.84 23.09 18.26
N SER A 86 -7.97 21.97 18.98
CA SER A 86 -7.44 20.68 18.58
C SER A 86 -8.58 19.68 18.44
N ILE A 87 -8.72 19.09 17.26
CA ILE A 87 -9.68 18.00 17.07
C ILE A 87 -9.14 16.79 17.84
N SER A 88 -9.90 16.34 18.84
CA SER A 88 -9.54 15.21 19.70
C SER A 88 -10.63 14.15 19.60
N LEU A 89 -10.33 13.04 18.93
CA LEU A 89 -11.27 11.93 18.78
C LEU A 89 -11.39 11.14 20.10
N ASN A 90 -12.61 11.01 20.63
CA ASN A 90 -12.87 10.11 21.74
C ASN A 90 -13.31 8.74 21.22
N PHE A 91 -12.36 7.79 21.15
CA PHE A 91 -12.63 6.44 20.66
C PHE A 91 -13.75 5.72 21.45
N SER A 92 -13.95 6.03 22.73
CA SER A 92 -15.01 5.41 23.52
C SER A 92 -16.40 5.84 23.08
N ASP A 93 -16.56 7.13 22.76
CA ASP A 93 -17.84 7.67 22.30
C ASP A 93 -18.12 7.22 20.87
N ILE A 94 -17.10 7.27 20.00
CA ILE A 94 -17.21 6.77 18.62
C ILE A 94 -17.56 5.28 18.60
N ALA A 95 -16.86 4.45 19.37
CA ALA A 95 -17.15 3.01 19.43
C ALA A 95 -18.56 2.72 19.97
N ARG A 96 -19.09 3.55 20.88
CA ARG A 96 -20.47 3.43 21.37
C ARG A 96 -21.48 3.79 20.29
N SER A 97 -21.27 4.91 19.59
CA SER A 97 -22.12 5.33 18.47
C SER A 97 -22.11 4.30 17.35
N LEU A 98 -20.94 3.79 16.96
CA LEU A 98 -20.79 2.72 15.96
C LEU A 98 -21.51 1.43 16.38
N ARG A 99 -21.36 0.99 17.63
CA ARG A 99 -22.11 -0.19 18.13
C ARG A 99 -23.61 0.03 18.03
N SER A 100 -24.09 1.19 18.46
CA SER A 100 -25.52 1.49 18.39
C SER A 100 -26.04 1.56 16.95
N LEU A 101 -25.21 1.97 16.00
CA LEU A 101 -25.52 2.00 14.57
C LEU A 101 -25.56 0.57 13.99
N PHE A 102 -24.55 -0.25 14.27
CA PHE A 102 -24.51 -1.63 13.76
C PHE A 102 -25.59 -2.51 14.39
N ASP A 103 -25.98 -2.23 15.63
CA ASP A 103 -27.12 -2.85 16.29
C ASP A 103 -28.47 -2.51 15.64
N SER A 104 -28.60 -1.45 14.85
CA SER A 104 -29.83 -1.20 14.08
C SER A 104 -29.83 -1.92 12.73
N LEU A 105 -28.67 -2.34 12.23
CA LEU A 105 -28.51 -3.02 10.94
C LEU A 105 -28.80 -4.54 10.97
N LYS A 106 -29.48 -5.05 12.02
CA LYS A 106 -29.57 -6.45 12.55
C LYS A 106 -29.66 -7.66 11.58
N SER A 107 -29.71 -7.50 10.27
CA SER A 107 -29.71 -8.58 9.26
C SER A 107 -28.70 -8.41 8.13
N ARG A 108 -27.97 -7.28 8.08
CA ARG A 108 -27.07 -6.94 6.97
C ARG A 108 -25.61 -7.09 7.39
N ARG A 109 -24.84 -7.84 6.61
CA ARG A 109 -23.38 -7.88 6.74
C ARG A 109 -22.80 -6.68 6.01
N VAL A 110 -22.02 -5.86 6.71
CA VAL A 110 -21.34 -4.69 6.14
C VAL A 110 -19.92 -5.09 5.75
N TRP A 111 -19.47 -4.63 4.59
CA TRP A 111 -18.11 -4.84 4.09
C TRP A 111 -17.43 -3.48 3.96
N LEU A 112 -16.41 -3.24 4.78
CA LEU A 112 -15.54 -2.07 4.69
C LEU A 112 -14.27 -2.50 3.94
N LEU A 113 -14.16 -2.03 2.70
CA LEU A 113 -12.98 -2.25 1.86
C LEU A 113 -12.15 -0.96 1.88
N LEU A 114 -11.00 -1.01 2.55
CA LEU A 114 -10.02 0.07 2.57
C LEU A 114 -9.00 -0.21 1.48
N ASP A 115 -9.07 0.55 0.40
CA ASP A 115 -8.09 0.51 -0.68
C ASP A 115 -6.98 1.54 -0.43
N GLU A 116 -5.79 1.28 -0.96
CA GLU A 116 -4.61 2.16 -0.86
C GLU A 116 -4.29 2.64 0.57
N TRP A 117 -4.11 1.71 1.51
CA TRP A 117 -3.74 2.02 2.90
C TRP A 117 -2.50 2.93 3.01
N SER A 118 -1.53 2.73 2.12
CA SER A 118 -0.28 3.51 2.04
C SER A 118 -0.50 4.97 1.65
N SER A 119 -1.70 5.37 1.20
CA SER A 119 -2.04 6.78 0.96
C SER A 119 -2.07 7.60 2.26
N ALA A 120 -2.31 6.95 3.40
CA ALA A 120 -2.16 7.59 4.70
C ALA A 120 -0.67 7.75 5.05
N PRO A 121 -0.25 8.92 5.58
CA PRO A 121 1.14 9.10 6.02
C PRO A 121 1.56 8.00 7.00
N GLY A 122 2.77 7.46 6.85
CA GLY A 122 3.24 6.30 7.62
C GLY A 122 3.20 6.50 9.14
N GLU A 123 3.32 7.75 9.62
CA GLU A 123 3.17 8.11 11.03
C GLU A 123 1.73 8.00 11.55
N ILE A 124 0.74 8.18 10.66
CA ILE A 124 -0.69 8.15 10.97
C ILE A 124 -1.25 6.73 10.87
N GLN A 125 -0.67 5.88 10.02
CA GLN A 125 -1.16 4.52 9.79
C GLN A 125 -1.34 3.69 11.08
N PRO A 126 -0.42 3.69 12.06
CA PRO A 126 -0.64 2.98 13.33
C PRO A 126 -1.82 3.53 14.14
N TYR A 127 -2.08 4.84 14.10
CA TYR A 127 -3.23 5.44 14.80
C TYR A 127 -4.54 5.06 14.14
N LEU A 128 -4.57 5.01 12.80
CA LEU A 128 -5.71 4.48 12.05
C LEU A 128 -5.93 3.00 12.38
N GLY A 129 -4.86 2.19 12.42
CA GLY A 129 -4.91 0.80 12.84
C GLY A 129 -5.51 0.63 14.25
N GLU A 130 -5.05 1.42 15.21
CA GLU A 130 -5.58 1.40 16.58
C GLU A 130 -7.07 1.76 16.62
N PHE A 131 -7.49 2.74 15.81
CA PHE A 131 -8.89 3.09 15.65
C PHE A 131 -9.71 1.91 15.10
N LEU A 132 -9.22 1.22 14.06
CA LEU A 132 -9.90 0.04 13.52
C LEU A 132 -10.09 -1.03 14.60
N VAL A 133 -9.01 -1.36 15.32
CA VAL A 133 -9.01 -2.40 16.36
C VAL A 133 -9.98 -2.07 17.50
N ARG A 134 -10.04 -0.79 17.93
CA ARG A 134 -10.89 -0.39 19.08
C ARG A 134 -12.34 -0.10 18.71
N CYS A 135 -12.59 0.42 17.52
CA CYS A 135 -13.88 0.98 17.15
C CYS A 135 -14.65 0.12 16.15
N LEU A 136 -13.97 -0.54 15.22
CA LEU A 136 -14.60 -1.21 14.07
C LEU A 136 -14.54 -2.73 14.14
N LEU A 137 -13.35 -3.33 14.36
CA LEU A 137 -13.22 -4.79 14.43
C LEU A 137 -14.09 -5.48 15.51
N PRO A 138 -14.44 -4.83 16.65
CA PRO A 138 -15.37 -5.41 17.62
C PRO A 138 -16.84 -5.44 17.17
N LEU A 139 -17.20 -4.77 16.07
CA LEU A 139 -18.58 -4.67 15.59
C LEU A 139 -19.03 -5.99 14.97
N GLN A 140 -20.16 -6.51 15.46
CA GLN A 140 -20.79 -7.70 14.89
C GLN A 140 -21.36 -7.38 13.50
N GLY A 141 -21.18 -8.29 12.56
CA GLY A 141 -21.67 -8.13 11.19
C GLY A 141 -20.79 -7.25 10.28
N LEU A 142 -19.64 -6.74 10.75
CA LEU A 142 -18.66 -6.04 9.92
C LEU A 142 -17.58 -6.99 9.38
N THR A 143 -17.20 -6.82 8.12
CA THR A 143 -15.95 -7.36 7.54
C THR A 143 -15.08 -6.19 7.15
N VAL A 144 -13.84 -6.17 7.60
CA VAL A 144 -12.84 -5.21 7.12
C VAL A 144 -11.85 -5.94 6.22
N LYS A 145 -11.58 -5.37 5.04
CA LYS A 145 -10.48 -5.79 4.15
C LYS A 145 -9.62 -4.57 3.86
N ILE A 146 -8.32 -4.73 4.00
CA ILE A 146 -7.34 -3.67 3.79
C ILE A 146 -6.45 -4.12 2.64
N ALA A 147 -6.43 -3.33 1.56
CA ALA A 147 -5.42 -3.44 0.52
C ALA A 147 -4.29 -2.46 0.85
N ALA A 148 -3.07 -2.97 0.87
CA ALA A 148 -1.92 -2.25 1.36
C ALA A 148 -0.67 -2.68 0.60
N ILE A 149 0.23 -1.73 0.31
CA ILE A 149 1.55 -2.02 -0.23
C ILE A 149 2.46 -2.32 0.96
N GLU A 150 2.95 -3.55 1.07
CA GLU A 150 3.61 -4.06 2.28
C GLU A 150 4.74 -3.16 2.79
N GLN A 151 5.62 -2.70 1.91
CA GLN A 151 6.79 -1.87 2.27
C GLN A 151 6.43 -0.43 2.63
N GLN A 152 5.27 0.06 2.18
CA GLN A 152 4.77 1.40 2.49
C GLN A 152 3.76 1.38 3.64
N THR A 153 3.66 0.24 4.32
CA THR A 153 2.66 0.00 5.34
C THR A 153 3.30 -0.18 6.71
N ASN A 154 2.90 0.68 7.63
CA ASN A 154 3.21 0.60 9.04
C ASN A 154 1.93 0.35 9.83
N PHE A 155 1.63 -0.91 10.11
CA PHE A 155 0.44 -1.26 10.87
C PHE A 155 0.57 -0.97 12.37
N ARG A 156 1.79 -0.90 12.93
CA ARG A 156 2.00 -0.87 14.38
C ARG A 156 3.22 -0.05 14.77
N THR A 157 3.11 0.75 15.83
CA THR A 157 4.24 1.51 16.39
C THR A 157 4.23 1.50 17.91
N ALA A 158 5.38 1.79 18.51
CA ALA A 158 5.52 2.02 19.95
C ALA A 158 5.46 3.53 20.23
N LEU A 159 4.58 3.92 21.15
CA LEU A 159 4.54 5.28 21.68
C LEU A 159 5.75 5.54 22.58
N PRO A 160 6.08 6.81 22.89
CA PRO A 160 7.15 7.15 23.84
C PRO A 160 6.97 6.52 25.24
N SER A 161 5.74 6.16 25.61
CA SER A 161 5.40 5.42 26.83
C SER A 161 5.70 3.90 26.77
N SER A 162 6.31 3.42 25.68
CA SER A 162 6.48 2.00 25.33
C SER A 162 5.17 1.23 25.13
N GLN A 163 4.03 1.92 25.10
CA GLN A 163 2.76 1.32 24.71
C GLN A 163 2.75 1.06 23.20
N LEU A 164 2.46 -0.17 22.80
CA LEU A 164 2.23 -0.53 21.41
C LEU A 164 0.82 -0.12 21.00
N ILE A 165 0.72 0.53 19.85
CA ILE A 165 -0.55 0.86 19.19
C ILE A 165 -0.54 0.36 17.75
N GLY A 166 -1.73 0.16 17.19
CA GLY A 166 -1.93 -0.22 15.81
C GLY A 166 -2.63 -1.55 15.66
N LEU A 167 -2.39 -2.18 14.53
CA LEU A 167 -3.03 -3.40 14.09
C LEU A 167 -2.00 -4.52 14.01
N GLU A 168 -2.23 -5.61 14.74
CA GLU A 168 -1.31 -6.74 14.78
C GLU A 168 -1.67 -7.78 13.72
N LEU A 169 -0.78 -7.97 12.74
CA LEU A 169 -0.92 -9.04 11.74
C LEU A 169 -0.85 -10.42 12.42
N GLY A 170 -1.79 -11.30 12.06
CA GLY A 170 -1.93 -12.65 12.61
C GLY A 170 -2.77 -12.73 13.88
N ALA A 171 -2.87 -11.65 14.66
CA ALA A 171 -3.72 -11.58 15.85
C ALA A 171 -5.05 -10.85 15.56
N ASP A 172 -4.98 -9.62 15.02
CA ASP A 172 -6.15 -8.80 14.73
C ASP A 172 -6.68 -9.03 13.31
N ILE A 173 -5.78 -9.22 12.33
CA ILE A 173 -6.12 -9.47 10.93
C ILE A 173 -5.29 -10.61 10.35
N ALA A 174 -5.86 -11.38 9.42
CA ALA A 174 -5.11 -12.37 8.65
C ALA A 174 -4.38 -11.72 7.46
N ALA A 175 -3.08 -12.00 7.30
CA ALA A 175 -2.20 -11.43 6.26
C ALA A 175 -2.34 -12.08 4.86
N ASN A 176 -3.48 -12.69 4.55
CA ASN A 176 -3.47 -13.99 3.87
C ASN A 176 -3.34 -14.00 2.33
N VAL A 177 -3.21 -12.87 1.63
CA VAL A 177 -3.19 -12.87 0.15
C VAL A 177 -2.20 -11.84 -0.41
N SER A 178 -1.05 -12.33 -0.89
CA SER A 178 -0.16 -11.57 -1.78
C SER A 178 -0.64 -11.73 -3.22
N LEU A 179 -0.89 -10.62 -3.92
CA LEU A 179 -1.28 -10.66 -5.34
C LEU A 179 -0.07 -10.93 -6.24
N ASP A 180 1.13 -10.58 -5.79
CA ASP A 180 2.36 -10.69 -6.57
C ASP A 180 2.74 -12.17 -6.78
N GLU A 181 2.51 -13.02 -5.77
CA GLU A 181 2.76 -14.47 -5.85
C GLU A 181 1.86 -15.19 -6.87
N PHE A 182 0.75 -14.59 -7.30
CA PHE A 182 -0.22 -15.28 -8.16
C PHE A 182 0.05 -15.11 -9.67
N MET A 183 0.85 -14.13 -10.09
CA MET A 183 0.94 -13.70 -11.50
C MET A 183 2.36 -13.70 -12.11
N VAL A 184 3.35 -14.23 -11.41
CA VAL A 184 4.74 -14.30 -11.90
C VAL A 184 4.84 -15.22 -13.14
N PHE A 185 5.17 -14.64 -14.30
CA PHE A 185 5.30 -15.37 -15.59
C PHE A 185 6.31 -16.54 -15.54
N GLU A 186 7.34 -16.42 -14.71
CA GLU A 186 8.45 -17.36 -14.65
C GLU A 186 8.11 -18.64 -13.91
N GLU A 187 7.15 -18.59 -13.00
CA GLU A 187 6.67 -19.78 -12.30
C GLU A 187 5.74 -20.62 -13.16
N ASN A 188 4.90 -19.98 -14.00
CA ASN A 188 3.94 -20.69 -14.84
C ASN A 188 3.63 -19.93 -16.15
N LYS A 189 4.50 -20.12 -17.14
CA LYS A 189 4.43 -19.45 -18.45
C LYS A 189 3.10 -19.68 -19.15
N GLU A 190 2.58 -20.91 -19.11
CA GLU A 190 1.31 -21.27 -19.73
C GLU A 190 0.14 -20.53 -19.07
N ARG A 191 0.08 -20.53 -17.74
CA ARG A 191 -1.00 -19.88 -16.99
C ARG A 191 -0.99 -18.37 -17.19
N SER A 192 0.18 -17.75 -17.10
CA SER A 192 0.31 -16.31 -17.34
C SER A 192 -0.05 -15.95 -18.78
N ARG A 193 0.38 -16.75 -19.76
CA ARG A 193 -0.02 -16.56 -21.17
C ARG A 193 -1.54 -16.60 -21.34
N GLU A 194 -2.23 -17.59 -20.78
CA GLU A 194 -3.69 -17.70 -20.88
C GLU A 194 -4.42 -16.59 -20.13
N PHE A 195 -3.89 -16.16 -18.97
CA PHE A 195 -4.39 -15.01 -18.23
C PHE A 195 -4.35 -13.74 -19.09
N PHE A 196 -3.17 -13.39 -19.65
CA PHE A 196 -3.03 -12.18 -20.44
C PHE A 196 -3.82 -12.23 -21.75
N LYS A 197 -3.93 -13.39 -22.41
CA LYS A 197 -4.82 -13.55 -23.58
C LYS A 197 -6.27 -13.21 -23.20
N SER A 198 -6.73 -13.72 -22.06
CA SER A 198 -8.08 -13.47 -21.55
C SER A 198 -8.27 -12.00 -21.15
N LEU A 199 -7.27 -11.39 -20.52
CA LEU A 199 -7.25 -9.97 -20.18
C LEU A 199 -7.45 -9.10 -21.42
N PHE A 200 -6.61 -9.29 -22.46
CA PHE A 200 -6.71 -8.51 -23.69
C PHE A 200 -8.02 -8.77 -24.44
N PHE A 201 -8.47 -10.02 -24.49
CA PHE A 201 -9.75 -10.36 -25.09
C PHE A 201 -10.91 -9.62 -24.41
N ASN A 202 -11.00 -9.69 -23.09
CA ASN A 202 -12.04 -9.01 -22.33
C ASN A 202 -11.93 -7.48 -22.48
N HIS A 203 -10.72 -6.93 -22.38
CA HIS A 203 -10.47 -5.49 -22.49
C HIS A 203 -10.93 -4.94 -23.85
N LEU A 204 -10.69 -5.69 -24.92
CA LEU A 204 -11.01 -5.25 -26.28
C LEU A 204 -12.47 -5.53 -26.69
N THR A 205 -13.10 -6.58 -26.15
CA THR A 205 -14.44 -7.02 -26.57
C THR A 205 -15.56 -6.49 -25.68
N LEU A 206 -15.35 -6.33 -24.37
CA LEU A 206 -16.40 -5.88 -23.45
C LEU A 206 -16.66 -4.36 -23.49
N GLY A 207 -15.69 -3.57 -23.97
CA GLY A 207 -15.82 -2.12 -24.14
C GLY A 207 -15.91 -1.65 -25.61
N GLY A 208 -15.98 -2.57 -26.57
CA GLY A 208 -15.87 -2.27 -27.99
C GLY A 208 -17.15 -1.71 -28.62
N ALA A 209 -17.02 -0.72 -29.50
CA ALA A 209 -18.12 -0.30 -30.36
C ALA A 209 -18.52 -1.43 -31.34
N PRO A 210 -19.81 -1.57 -31.72
CA PRO A 210 -20.30 -2.66 -32.58
C PRO A 210 -19.57 -2.82 -33.94
N ASN A 211 -18.93 -1.75 -34.43
CA ASN A 211 -18.22 -1.70 -35.71
C ASN A 211 -16.69 -1.61 -35.57
N SER A 212 -16.15 -1.97 -34.41
CA SER A 212 -14.70 -1.98 -34.19
C SER A 212 -14.04 -3.12 -34.97
N PRO A 213 -12.82 -2.94 -35.55
CA PRO A 213 -12.04 -4.03 -36.18
C PRO A 213 -11.86 -5.25 -35.26
N VAL A 214 -11.96 -5.02 -33.96
CA VAL A 214 -11.79 -6.02 -32.91
C VAL A 214 -13.03 -6.89 -32.69
N ALA A 215 -14.18 -6.54 -33.29
CA ALA A 215 -15.40 -7.36 -33.28
C ALA A 215 -15.22 -8.73 -33.95
N SER A 216 -14.19 -8.89 -34.79
CA SER A 216 -13.82 -10.17 -35.42
C SER A 216 -13.08 -11.13 -34.49
N ILE A 217 -12.67 -10.68 -33.30
CA ILE A 217 -12.01 -11.50 -32.30
C ILE A 217 -13.08 -12.18 -31.43
N SER A 218 -13.28 -13.47 -31.64
CA SER A 218 -14.28 -14.28 -30.92
C SER A 218 -13.70 -15.17 -29.82
N SER A 219 -12.38 -15.19 -29.66
CA SER A 219 -11.70 -15.99 -28.63
C SER A 219 -10.38 -15.35 -28.17
N PRO A 220 -9.91 -15.67 -26.95
CA PRO A 220 -8.61 -15.23 -26.44
C PRO A 220 -7.43 -15.59 -27.35
N GLN A 221 -7.49 -16.73 -28.04
CA GLN A 221 -6.45 -17.15 -29.00
C GLN A 221 -6.42 -16.26 -30.25
N GLY A 222 -7.56 -15.65 -30.61
CA GLY A 222 -7.66 -14.71 -31.72
C GLY A 222 -6.78 -13.47 -31.55
N ILE A 223 -6.50 -13.06 -30.30
CA ILE A 223 -5.65 -11.91 -29.97
C ILE A 223 -4.25 -12.07 -30.55
N VAL A 224 -3.60 -13.22 -30.30
CA VAL A 224 -2.23 -13.48 -30.77
C VAL A 224 -2.21 -13.52 -32.29
N ARG A 225 -3.16 -14.24 -32.90
CA ARG A 225 -3.21 -14.41 -34.36
C ARG A 225 -3.40 -13.10 -35.11
N GLN A 226 -4.23 -12.20 -34.57
CA GLN A 226 -4.57 -10.94 -35.24
C GLN A 226 -3.62 -9.80 -34.88
N GLY A 227 -3.24 -9.68 -33.62
CA GLY A 227 -2.44 -8.55 -33.11
C GLY A 227 -0.92 -8.74 -33.17
N PHE A 228 -0.42 -9.98 -33.23
CA PHE A 228 1.01 -10.27 -33.10
C PHE A 228 1.55 -11.05 -34.30
N THR A 229 2.81 -10.80 -34.65
CA THR A 229 3.53 -11.49 -35.74
C THR A 229 3.61 -12.99 -35.48
N ASP A 230 3.91 -13.38 -34.25
CA ASP A 230 3.94 -14.77 -33.79
C ASP A 230 3.73 -14.86 -32.26
N THR A 231 3.75 -16.08 -31.72
CA THR A 231 3.61 -16.33 -30.27
C THR A 231 4.78 -15.78 -29.46
N ARG A 232 5.99 -15.67 -30.03
CA ARG A 232 7.16 -15.13 -29.33
C ARG A 232 7.00 -13.65 -29.03
N ALA A 233 6.40 -12.89 -29.95
CA ALA A 233 6.07 -11.48 -29.71
C ALA A 233 5.10 -11.31 -28.54
N PHE A 234 4.09 -12.19 -28.44
CA PHE A 234 3.17 -12.17 -27.31
C PHE A 234 3.84 -12.63 -26.00
N ASP A 235 4.66 -13.67 -26.04
CA ASP A 235 5.41 -14.14 -24.87
C ASP A 235 6.39 -13.06 -24.37
N GLU A 236 7.00 -12.30 -25.28
CA GLU A 236 7.85 -11.15 -24.91
C GLU A 236 7.03 -10.07 -24.20
N LEU A 237 5.79 -9.82 -24.62
CA LEU A 237 4.90 -8.86 -23.97
C LEU A 237 4.53 -9.32 -22.56
N VAL A 238 4.19 -10.61 -22.41
CA VAL A 238 3.87 -11.19 -21.11
C VAL A 238 5.09 -11.13 -20.18
N ARG A 239 6.29 -11.39 -20.71
CA ARG A 239 7.54 -11.23 -19.95
C ARG A 239 7.79 -9.78 -19.54
N ALA A 240 7.61 -8.84 -20.47
CA ALA A 240 7.79 -7.41 -20.21
C ALA A 240 6.77 -6.83 -19.23
N ALA A 241 5.61 -7.48 -19.08
CA ALA A 241 4.59 -7.10 -18.11
C ALA A 241 4.88 -7.56 -16.69
N GLU A 242 5.75 -8.57 -16.50
CA GLU A 242 6.16 -9.09 -15.18
C GLU A 242 4.98 -9.46 -14.27
N GLY A 243 3.88 -9.92 -14.85
CA GLY A 243 2.67 -10.26 -14.09
C GLY A 243 1.78 -9.07 -13.74
N VAL A 244 2.12 -7.85 -14.14
CA VAL A 244 1.33 -6.63 -13.88
C VAL A 244 0.38 -6.34 -15.05
N PRO A 245 -0.96 -6.48 -14.89
CA PRO A 245 -1.94 -6.24 -15.96
C PRO A 245 -1.87 -4.85 -16.57
N ARG A 246 -1.66 -3.84 -15.73
CA ARG A 246 -1.57 -2.43 -16.15
C ARG A 246 -0.37 -2.19 -17.05
N ASP A 247 0.79 -2.74 -16.69
CA ASP A 247 2.01 -2.62 -17.49
C ASP A 247 1.82 -3.34 -18.83
N ALA A 248 1.21 -4.54 -18.85
CA ALA A 248 0.88 -5.23 -20.10
C ALA A 248 0.02 -4.39 -21.05
N LEU A 249 -1.05 -3.76 -20.55
CA LEU A 249 -1.92 -2.90 -21.36
C LEU A 249 -1.15 -1.69 -21.93
N ASN A 250 -0.34 -1.04 -21.10
CA ASN A 250 0.43 0.13 -21.53
C ASN A 250 1.54 -0.21 -22.53
N ILE A 251 2.27 -1.31 -22.28
CA ILE A 251 3.32 -1.79 -23.19
C ILE A 251 2.68 -2.23 -24.51
N ALA A 252 1.57 -2.96 -24.48
CA ALA A 252 0.84 -3.37 -25.68
C ALA A 252 0.33 -2.18 -26.49
N ALA A 253 -0.23 -1.15 -25.83
CA ALA A 253 -0.66 0.07 -26.50
C ALA A 253 0.51 0.79 -27.18
N LYS A 254 1.64 0.97 -26.48
CA LYS A 254 2.86 1.57 -27.05
C LYS A 254 3.42 0.73 -28.22
N ALA A 255 3.38 -0.60 -28.10
CA ALA A 255 3.83 -1.50 -29.16
C ALA A 255 2.91 -1.45 -30.39
N ALA A 256 1.59 -1.36 -30.19
CA ALA A 256 0.62 -1.20 -31.27
C ALA A 256 0.82 0.13 -32.02
N VAL A 257 1.03 1.24 -31.30
CA VAL A 257 1.35 2.54 -31.92
C VAL A 257 2.61 2.46 -32.77
N ARG A 258 3.64 1.72 -32.31
CA ARG A 258 4.88 1.51 -33.06
C ARG A 258 4.68 0.64 -34.31
N ALA A 259 3.89 -0.43 -34.20
CA ALA A 259 3.57 -1.32 -35.31
C ALA A 259 2.63 -0.66 -36.34
N ALA A 260 1.88 0.37 -35.92
CA ALA A 260 0.91 1.11 -36.72
C ALA A 260 -0.16 0.20 -37.34
N THR A 261 -0.05 -0.09 -38.64
CA THR A 261 -0.97 -0.98 -39.38
C THR A 261 -0.50 -2.43 -39.44
N GLU A 262 0.75 -2.70 -39.05
CA GLU A 262 1.35 -4.02 -39.04
C GLU A 262 1.05 -4.75 -37.72
N LYS A 263 1.31 -6.06 -37.72
CA LYS A 263 1.24 -6.85 -36.49
C LYS A 263 2.42 -6.52 -35.56
N ILE A 264 2.17 -6.58 -34.26
CA ILE A 264 3.18 -6.32 -33.23
C ILE A 264 4.28 -7.39 -33.30
N SER A 265 5.52 -6.94 -33.44
CA SER A 265 6.72 -7.79 -33.42
C SER A 265 7.41 -7.80 -32.06
N VAL A 266 8.33 -8.75 -31.85
CA VAL A 266 9.22 -8.77 -30.66
C VAL A 266 9.98 -7.45 -30.53
N HIS A 267 10.40 -6.85 -31.66
CA HIS A 267 11.11 -5.58 -31.65
C HIS A 267 10.23 -4.44 -31.12
N ASP A 268 8.96 -4.39 -31.53
CA ASP A 268 8.01 -3.37 -31.08
C ASP A 268 7.74 -3.47 -29.58
N VAL A 269 7.57 -4.70 -29.08
CA VAL A 269 7.39 -4.97 -27.64
C VAL A 269 8.61 -4.53 -26.84
N ARG A 270 9.82 -4.89 -27.29
CA ARG A 270 11.07 -4.48 -26.60
C ARG A 270 11.22 -2.96 -26.54
N ALA A 271 11.01 -2.29 -27.66
CA ALA A 271 11.09 -0.84 -27.74
C ALA A 271 9.98 -0.15 -26.93
N ALA A 272 8.79 -0.76 -26.83
CA ALA A 272 7.69 -0.30 -25.98
C ALA A 272 7.99 -0.51 -24.50
N GLY A 273 8.50 -1.68 -24.10
CA GLY A 273 8.90 -2.00 -22.73
C GLY A 273 9.99 -1.05 -22.22
N ARG A 274 11.02 -0.82 -23.04
CA ARG A 274 12.04 0.22 -22.76
C ARG A 274 11.41 1.59 -22.56
N GLY A 275 10.57 2.01 -23.51
CA GLY A 275 9.92 3.31 -23.46
C GLY A 275 8.94 3.45 -22.29
N TRP A 276 8.36 2.35 -21.80
CA TRP A 276 7.55 2.30 -20.58
C TRP A 276 8.41 2.50 -19.34
N PHE A 277 9.50 1.75 -19.24
CA PHE A 277 10.47 1.87 -18.15
C PHE A 277 11.02 3.30 -18.02
N GLN A 278 11.52 3.88 -19.11
CA GLN A 278 12.13 5.22 -19.11
C GLN A 278 11.14 6.34 -18.78
N SER A 279 9.88 6.20 -19.19
CA SER A 279 8.87 7.25 -18.99
C SER A 279 8.17 7.18 -17.64
N ASP A 280 7.98 5.96 -17.11
CA ASP A 280 7.16 5.71 -15.92
C ASP A 280 8.03 5.34 -14.71
N LYS A 281 8.80 4.25 -14.81
CA LYS A 281 9.53 3.65 -13.67
C LYS A 281 10.83 4.40 -13.35
N GLU A 282 11.70 4.59 -14.34
CA GLU A 282 12.96 5.34 -14.17
C GLU A 282 12.71 6.82 -13.87
N ALA A 283 11.61 7.38 -14.39
CA ALA A 283 11.23 8.76 -14.11
C ALA A 283 10.97 9.00 -12.62
N ALA A 284 10.45 7.99 -11.90
CA ALA A 284 10.23 8.06 -10.46
C ALA A 284 11.54 8.15 -9.65
N LEU A 285 12.67 7.67 -10.20
CA LEU A 285 13.98 7.71 -9.56
C LEU A 285 14.73 9.03 -9.80
N ARG A 286 14.23 9.93 -10.65
CA ARG A 286 14.94 11.18 -10.98
C ARG A 286 15.17 12.11 -9.79
N SER A 287 14.36 11.98 -8.75
CA SER A 287 14.52 12.73 -7.49
C SER A 287 15.61 12.16 -6.58
N SER A 288 16.14 10.97 -6.86
CA SER A 288 17.21 10.32 -6.10
C SER A 288 18.37 9.89 -7.02
N GLU A 289 19.44 10.68 -6.99
CA GLU A 289 20.64 10.38 -7.77
C GLU A 289 21.34 9.11 -7.27
N GLU A 290 21.36 8.89 -5.96
CA GLU A 290 21.95 7.72 -5.33
C GLU A 290 21.21 6.43 -5.69
N ALA A 291 19.87 6.45 -5.71
CA ALA A 291 19.09 5.29 -6.14
C ALA A 291 19.35 4.98 -7.62
N SER A 292 19.42 6.02 -8.45
CA SER A 292 19.78 5.88 -9.88
C SER A 292 21.19 5.30 -10.07
N ARG A 293 22.16 5.69 -9.24
CA ARG A 293 23.52 5.11 -9.23
C ARG A 293 23.51 3.66 -8.77
N LEU A 294 22.73 3.32 -7.74
CA LEU A 294 22.57 1.95 -7.26
C LEU A 294 21.99 1.06 -8.36
N LEU A 295 20.94 1.51 -9.06
CA LEU A 295 20.35 0.77 -10.17
C LEU A 295 21.39 0.42 -11.25
N ASN A 296 22.17 1.41 -11.69
CA ASN A 296 23.20 1.18 -12.71
C ASN A 296 24.27 0.19 -12.21
N TRP A 297 24.68 0.32 -10.95
CA TRP A 297 25.62 -0.61 -10.33
C TRP A 297 25.05 -2.03 -10.25
N ILE A 298 23.77 -2.19 -9.90
CA ILE A 298 23.06 -3.48 -9.90
C ILE A 298 23.04 -4.06 -11.32
N ILE A 299 22.72 -3.27 -12.34
CA ILE A 299 22.71 -3.73 -13.74
C ILE A 299 24.10 -4.24 -14.15
N ASP A 300 25.17 -3.54 -13.78
CA ASP A 300 26.52 -3.96 -14.11
C ASP A 300 26.91 -5.26 -13.38
N LYS A 301 26.65 -5.35 -12.06
CA LYS A 301 26.99 -6.51 -11.25
C LYS A 301 26.17 -7.75 -11.55
N VAL A 302 24.86 -7.57 -11.74
CA VAL A 302 23.93 -8.70 -11.89
C VAL A 302 23.78 -9.09 -13.34
N ILE A 303 23.53 -8.12 -14.23
CA ILE A 303 23.33 -8.43 -15.65
C ILE A 303 24.67 -8.60 -16.38
N ARG A 304 25.56 -7.60 -16.35
CA ARG A 304 26.75 -7.64 -17.21
C ARG A 304 27.79 -8.65 -16.75
N GLU A 305 28.07 -8.70 -15.46
CA GLU A 305 29.09 -9.60 -14.90
C GLU A 305 28.54 -11.03 -14.74
N ARG A 306 27.32 -11.18 -14.21
CA ARG A 306 26.78 -12.51 -13.87
C ARG A 306 25.82 -13.09 -14.90
N ARG A 307 25.38 -12.30 -15.90
CA ARG A 307 24.34 -12.66 -16.90
C ARG A 307 23.08 -13.22 -16.25
N ALA A 308 22.77 -12.71 -15.08
CA ALA A 308 21.59 -13.03 -14.31
C ALA A 308 20.62 -11.84 -14.38
N ARG A 309 19.38 -12.02 -13.98
CA ARG A 309 18.43 -10.91 -13.79
C ARG A 309 17.97 -10.76 -12.34
N GLY A 310 18.31 -11.72 -11.49
CA GLY A 310 18.04 -11.70 -10.07
C GLY A 310 19.31 -11.81 -9.24
N PHE A 311 19.16 -11.44 -7.98
CA PHE A 311 20.24 -11.43 -6.99
C PHE A 311 19.65 -11.61 -5.58
N LEU A 312 20.52 -11.95 -4.63
CA LEU A 312 20.14 -12.11 -3.23
C LEU A 312 20.58 -10.90 -2.42
N VAL A 313 19.67 -10.43 -1.56
CA VAL A 313 19.93 -9.38 -0.58
C VAL A 313 19.76 -9.99 0.80
N ASN A 314 20.67 -9.70 1.71
CA ASN A 314 20.52 -10.12 3.11
C ASN A 314 19.34 -9.36 3.75
N GLN A 315 18.50 -10.04 4.52
CA GLN A 315 17.33 -9.41 5.17
C GLN A 315 17.70 -8.26 6.09
N ARG A 316 18.92 -8.24 6.65
CA ARG A 316 19.43 -7.10 7.43
C ARG A 316 19.49 -5.81 6.61
N ASP A 317 19.70 -5.94 5.30
CA ASP A 317 19.84 -4.83 4.35
C ASP A 317 18.53 -4.53 3.60
N ALA A 318 17.49 -5.36 3.76
CA ALA A 318 16.21 -5.21 3.04
C ALA A 318 15.53 -3.85 3.30
N ASN A 319 15.73 -3.27 4.49
CA ASN A 319 15.19 -1.95 4.87
C ASN A 319 16.11 -0.79 4.44
N ASN A 320 17.15 -1.03 3.64
CA ASN A 320 18.01 0.02 3.13
C ASN A 320 17.19 1.00 2.26
N ALA A 321 17.27 2.30 2.55
CA ALA A 321 16.48 3.32 1.89
C ALA A 321 16.64 3.34 0.36
N LEU A 322 17.82 3.01 -0.17
CA LEU A 322 18.04 2.97 -1.62
C LEU A 322 17.39 1.75 -2.27
N LEU A 323 17.39 0.59 -1.61
CA LEU A 323 16.65 -0.57 -2.11
C LEU A 323 15.15 -0.32 -2.09
N LEU A 324 14.64 0.24 -0.98
CA LEU A 324 13.23 0.60 -0.86
C LEU A 324 12.82 1.59 -1.94
N ALA A 325 13.65 2.60 -2.23
CA ALA A 325 13.40 3.54 -3.33
C ALA A 325 13.32 2.85 -4.71
N LEU A 326 14.19 1.87 -4.99
CA LEU A 326 14.14 1.10 -6.24
C LEU A 326 12.91 0.17 -6.31
N PHE A 327 12.51 -0.41 -5.19
CA PHE A 327 11.30 -1.24 -5.07
C PHE A 327 10.03 -0.40 -5.25
N ASP A 328 9.93 0.75 -4.58
CA ASP A 328 8.82 1.69 -4.69
C ASP A 328 8.66 2.25 -6.11
N ALA A 329 9.79 2.50 -6.79
CA ALA A 329 9.80 2.85 -8.20
C ALA A 329 9.42 1.68 -9.14
N ARG A 330 9.15 0.49 -8.58
CA ARG A 330 8.84 -0.76 -9.30
C ARG A 330 9.95 -1.19 -10.27
N VAL A 331 11.19 -0.85 -9.97
CA VAL A 331 12.38 -1.21 -10.76
C VAL A 331 13.04 -2.49 -10.26
N LEU A 332 12.80 -2.84 -8.98
CA LEU A 332 13.15 -4.12 -8.39
C LEU A 332 11.89 -4.78 -7.83
N HIS A 333 11.83 -6.11 -7.91
CA HIS A 333 10.74 -6.92 -7.38
C HIS A 333 11.28 -8.02 -6.47
N VAL A 334 10.60 -8.29 -5.35
CA VAL A 334 10.93 -9.41 -4.46
C VAL A 334 10.10 -10.60 -4.90
N VAL A 335 10.76 -11.64 -5.40
CA VAL A 335 10.08 -12.86 -5.89
C VAL A 335 10.06 -13.97 -4.86
N ARG A 336 10.93 -13.91 -3.84
CA ARG A 336 10.96 -14.90 -2.76
C ARG A 336 11.64 -14.36 -1.51
N ARG A 337 11.16 -14.76 -0.34
CA ARG A 337 11.74 -14.38 0.95
C ARG A 337 12.28 -15.52 1.78
N GLY A 338 13.18 -15.20 2.71
CA GLY A 338 13.53 -16.06 3.84
C GLY A 338 14.42 -17.24 3.49
N TYR A 339 15.27 -17.09 2.48
CA TYR A 339 16.23 -18.11 2.08
C TYR A 339 17.35 -18.26 3.12
N SER A 340 17.59 -19.46 3.64
CA SER A 340 18.72 -19.73 4.55
C SER A 340 19.95 -20.09 3.74
N ALA A 341 21.05 -19.36 3.93
CA ALA A 341 22.36 -19.87 3.56
C ALA A 341 22.69 -21.07 4.48
N GLN A 342 23.11 -22.20 3.92
CA GLN A 342 23.57 -23.34 4.74
C GLN A 342 24.96 -23.06 5.34
N ASP A 343 25.75 -22.24 4.65
CA ASP A 343 27.11 -21.86 5.03
C ASP A 343 27.17 -20.75 6.10
N GLU A 344 26.09 -19.98 6.26
CA GLU A 344 25.98 -18.89 7.24
C GLU A 344 24.74 -19.12 8.11
N PRO A 345 24.87 -19.97 9.15
CA PRO A 345 23.77 -20.27 10.04
C PRO A 345 23.20 -18.99 10.70
N GLY A 346 21.91 -18.75 10.50
CA GLY A 346 21.20 -17.59 11.07
C GLY A 346 20.96 -16.47 10.08
N GLU A 347 21.72 -16.40 8.98
CA GLU A 347 21.48 -15.40 7.94
C GLU A 347 20.32 -15.80 7.04
N ARG A 348 19.58 -14.79 6.59
CA ARG A 348 18.42 -14.93 5.72
C ARG A 348 18.54 -13.98 4.55
N TYR A 349 18.18 -14.47 3.37
CA TYR A 349 18.29 -13.74 2.12
C TYR A 349 16.94 -13.70 1.40
N ASP A 350 16.66 -12.57 0.79
CA ASP A 350 15.51 -12.37 -0.09
C ASP A 350 16.00 -12.29 -1.55
N VAL A 351 15.21 -12.84 -2.47
CA VAL A 351 15.51 -12.86 -3.90
C VAL A 351 14.84 -11.68 -4.56
N TYR A 352 15.67 -10.80 -5.13
CA TYR A 352 15.25 -9.65 -5.92
C TYR A 352 15.46 -9.94 -7.40
N VAL A 353 14.56 -9.41 -8.24
CA VAL A 353 14.66 -9.43 -9.70
C VAL A 353 14.58 -8.02 -10.23
N ILE A 354 15.39 -7.73 -11.24
CA ILE A 354 15.42 -6.43 -11.92
C ILE A 354 14.29 -6.38 -12.94
N ASP A 355 13.60 -5.25 -13.02
CA ASP A 355 12.56 -5.00 -14.01
C ASP A 355 13.07 -5.21 -15.45
N TYR A 356 12.29 -5.92 -16.25
CA TYR A 356 12.59 -6.25 -17.65
C TYR A 356 13.00 -5.04 -18.49
N GLY A 357 12.30 -3.91 -18.32
CA GLY A 357 12.56 -2.69 -19.07
C GLY A 357 13.93 -2.07 -18.78
N ALA A 358 14.53 -2.35 -17.62
CA ALA A 358 15.87 -1.87 -17.25
C ALA A 358 16.99 -2.56 -18.03
N TYR A 359 16.79 -3.81 -18.47
CA TYR A 359 17.81 -4.59 -19.18
C TYR A 359 17.42 -5.04 -20.59
N VAL A 360 16.24 -4.64 -21.09
CA VAL A 360 15.74 -5.06 -22.41
C VAL A 360 16.73 -4.82 -23.56
N ASP A 361 17.52 -3.75 -23.52
CA ASP A 361 18.56 -3.47 -24.53
C ASP A 361 19.70 -4.50 -24.52
N LEU A 362 19.94 -5.13 -23.38
CA LEU A 362 20.98 -6.14 -23.21
C LEU A 362 20.57 -7.48 -23.81
N MET A 363 19.27 -7.72 -24.05
CA MET A 363 18.72 -8.96 -24.62
C MET A 363 19.25 -9.29 -26.03
N GLN A 364 19.81 -8.31 -26.74
CA GLN A 364 20.42 -8.51 -28.07
C GLN A 364 21.95 -8.52 -28.04
N THR A 365 22.55 -8.48 -26.85
CA THR A 365 24.00 -8.38 -26.66
C THR A 365 24.55 -9.68 -26.05
N ARG A 366 25.88 -9.77 -25.94
CA ARG A 366 26.56 -10.85 -25.20
C ARG A 366 26.23 -10.90 -23.70
N TYR A 367 25.55 -9.88 -23.17
CA TYR A 367 25.16 -9.76 -21.77
C TYR A 367 23.70 -10.14 -21.52
N ALA A 368 22.99 -10.66 -22.52
CA ALA A 368 21.61 -11.10 -22.35
C ALA A 368 21.52 -12.07 -21.14
N PRO A 369 20.61 -11.80 -20.16
CA PRO A 369 20.43 -12.69 -19.03
C PRO A 369 20.07 -14.11 -19.47
N GLN A 370 20.71 -15.10 -18.84
CA GLN A 370 20.53 -16.53 -19.13
C GLN A 370 19.54 -17.20 -18.16
N GLY A 371 19.27 -16.59 -17.00
CA GLY A 371 18.20 -16.94 -16.07
C GLY A 371 18.17 -16.03 -14.85
N VAL A 372 17.38 -16.36 -13.82
CA VAL A 372 17.19 -15.51 -12.63
C VAL A 372 18.44 -15.49 -11.75
N LEU A 373 18.83 -16.64 -11.21
CA LEU A 373 19.99 -16.74 -10.32
C LEU A 373 21.10 -17.59 -10.95
N PRO A 374 22.35 -17.13 -10.91
CA PRO A 374 23.52 -17.94 -11.23
C PRO A 374 23.89 -18.79 -10.01
N ILE A 375 23.97 -20.10 -10.18
CA ILE A 375 24.42 -21.06 -9.19
C ILE A 375 25.66 -21.81 -9.69
N GLY A 376 26.40 -22.38 -8.75
CA GLY A 376 27.65 -23.11 -9.01
C GLY A 376 28.88 -22.39 -8.45
N PRO A 377 30.05 -23.07 -8.45
CA PRO A 377 31.32 -22.48 -8.01
C PRO A 377 31.69 -21.22 -8.79
N GLU A 378 32.47 -20.32 -8.18
CA GLU A 378 32.96 -19.10 -8.88
C GLU A 378 33.91 -19.44 -10.03
N ASP A 379 34.66 -20.54 -9.90
CA ASP A 379 35.67 -20.99 -10.87
C ASP A 379 35.08 -21.79 -12.05
N GLU A 380 33.78 -22.05 -12.07
CA GLU A 380 33.09 -22.83 -13.11
C GLU A 380 32.07 -22.00 -13.89
N GLU A 381 31.62 -22.54 -15.03
CA GLU A 381 30.49 -21.94 -15.76
C GLU A 381 29.22 -22.01 -14.91
N PRO A 382 28.51 -20.87 -14.74
CA PRO A 382 27.33 -20.84 -13.90
C PRO A 382 26.16 -21.58 -14.55
N GLU A 383 25.44 -22.36 -13.74
CA GLU A 383 24.11 -22.85 -14.09
C GLU A 383 23.08 -21.80 -13.67
N TYR A 384 21.98 -21.66 -14.41
CA TYR A 384 20.95 -20.67 -14.13
C TYR A 384 19.65 -21.33 -13.69
N VAL A 385 19.09 -20.84 -12.58
CA VAL A 385 17.79 -21.31 -12.05
C VAL A 385 16.77 -20.19 -12.00
N GLU A 386 15.52 -20.51 -12.33
CA GLU A 386 14.37 -19.59 -12.25
C GLU A 386 13.89 -19.47 -10.79
N VAL A 387 13.80 -20.60 -10.08
CA VAL A 387 13.42 -20.65 -8.67
C VAL A 387 14.47 -21.44 -7.90
N PRO A 388 15.14 -20.85 -6.90
CA PRO A 388 16.14 -21.56 -6.12
C PRO A 388 15.54 -22.75 -5.34
N THR A 389 16.20 -23.90 -5.34
CA THR A 389 15.87 -25.02 -4.44
C THR A 389 16.17 -24.66 -2.98
N GLN A 390 15.60 -25.37 -2.01
CA GLN A 390 15.89 -25.13 -0.57
C GLN A 390 17.37 -25.35 -0.21
N ASP A 391 18.13 -26.07 -1.04
CA ASP A 391 19.56 -26.33 -0.88
C ASP A 391 20.33 -25.54 -1.95
N LEU A 392 21.00 -24.45 -1.55
CA LEU A 392 21.83 -23.60 -2.40
C LEU A 392 23.17 -23.41 -1.69
N ARG A 393 24.03 -24.43 -1.82
CA ARG A 393 25.44 -24.37 -1.41
C ARG A 393 26.26 -23.37 -2.24
N ALA A 394 25.65 -22.72 -3.23
CA ALA A 394 26.30 -21.87 -4.21
C ALA A 394 25.63 -20.49 -4.39
N ILE A 395 24.97 -19.94 -3.35
CA ILE A 395 24.38 -18.60 -3.42
C ILE A 395 25.38 -17.45 -3.52
N ARG A 396 26.63 -17.64 -3.11
CA ARG A 396 27.61 -16.54 -2.96
C ARG A 396 27.75 -15.72 -4.23
N ARG A 397 27.77 -16.40 -5.38
CA ARG A 397 27.84 -15.77 -6.71
C ARG A 397 26.65 -14.86 -7.01
N ALA A 398 25.51 -15.10 -6.38
CA ALA A 398 24.27 -14.36 -6.57
C ALA A 398 24.00 -13.31 -5.47
N VAL A 399 24.73 -13.33 -4.34
CA VAL A 399 24.61 -12.32 -3.28
C VAL A 399 25.10 -10.97 -3.80
N LEU A 400 24.31 -9.93 -3.53
CA LEU A 400 24.65 -8.55 -3.80
C LEU A 400 24.91 -7.85 -2.47
N ASP A 401 26.17 -7.49 -2.22
CA ASP A 401 26.56 -6.75 -1.04
C ASP A 401 26.37 -5.23 -1.25
N ILE A 402 25.41 -4.65 -0.56
CA ILE A 402 25.06 -3.22 -0.69
C ILE A 402 26.09 -2.34 0.00
N GLU A 403 26.77 -2.84 1.03
CA GLU A 403 27.84 -2.09 1.71
C GLU A 403 28.99 -1.78 0.74
N SER A 404 29.31 -2.73 -0.14
CA SER A 404 30.27 -2.53 -1.24
C SER A 404 29.87 -1.35 -2.15
N PHE A 405 28.59 -1.14 -2.43
CA PHE A 405 28.14 0.04 -3.18
C PHE A 405 28.26 1.32 -2.34
N ILE A 406 27.81 1.29 -1.08
CA ILE A 406 27.87 2.46 -0.18
C ILE A 406 29.31 2.95 0.00
N ALA A 407 30.29 2.04 0.03
CA ALA A 407 31.71 2.37 0.09
C ALA A 407 32.25 3.09 -1.15
N THR A 408 31.54 3.01 -2.30
CA THR A 408 31.87 3.74 -3.53
C THR A 408 31.28 5.14 -3.60
N LEU A 409 30.33 5.49 -2.71
CA LEU A 409 29.74 6.82 -2.68
C LEU A 409 30.74 7.86 -2.16
N PRO A 410 30.76 9.08 -2.75
CA PRO A 410 31.63 10.14 -2.29
C PRO A 410 31.19 10.64 -0.90
N GLY A 411 32.04 10.43 0.12
CA GLY A 411 31.80 10.90 1.51
C GLY A 411 31.95 9.84 2.60
N THR A 412 31.95 8.55 2.25
CA THR A 412 32.04 7.43 3.22
C THR A 412 33.47 7.04 3.61
N ARG A 413 34.49 7.66 3.00
CA ARG A 413 35.90 7.54 3.43
C ARG A 413 36.27 8.64 4.43
N ALA A 414 35.75 8.57 5.65
CA ALA A 414 36.35 9.21 6.83
C ALA A 414 35.70 8.64 8.10
N GLY A 415 36.39 7.71 8.76
CA GLY A 415 35.96 7.16 10.05
C GLY A 415 36.56 5.80 10.37
N SER A 416 37.88 5.65 10.20
CA SER A 416 38.66 4.61 10.88
C SER A 416 39.15 5.13 12.22
#